data_AF-A0A433RRB7-F1
#
_entry.id   AF-A0A433RRB7-F1
#
_cell.length_a   1.000
_cell.length_b   1.000
_cell.length_c   1.000
_cell.angle_alpha   90.00
_cell.angle_beta   90.00
_cell.angle_gamma   90.00
#
_symmetry.space_group_name_H-M   'P 1'
#
loop_
_entity.id
_entity.type
_entity.pdbx_description
1 polymer ?
#
loop_
_entity_poly.entity_id
_entity_poly.type
_entity_poly.pdbx_seq_one_letter_code
_entity_poly.pdbx_strand_id
1 'polypeptide(L)'
;MKNFLIPDNSMNIKIPYQFLHRHIDLKWRDIYFGLLGEYIDSAVAIEKAIDELENADGVSDTIASIAIASEKDSMKIQTYLLELIPNGIMNQQKDVYELKYKWLYLFLLYLYENKEEQDYQIERSDGTEVPNIYEKVYWLCSDFSAKDFDLLECFEPIFQLTSKMTVIAVTNEEINSVWLSSLEQYKEQYLK
;
A
#
# COMPACT_ATOMS: atom_id res chain seq x y z
N MET A 1 -2.71 17.14 11.18
CA MET A 1 -2.46 16.19 12.28
C MET A 1 -2.22 14.84 11.65
N LYS A 2 -1.08 14.19 11.90
CA LYS A 2 -0.83 12.82 11.43
C LYS A 2 -1.82 11.92 12.18
N ASN A 3 -2.67 11.19 11.46
CA ASN A 3 -3.57 10.24 12.08
C ASN A 3 -2.69 9.09 12.63
N PHE A 4 -2.65 8.90 13.94
CA PHE A 4 -1.74 7.94 14.60
C PHE A 4 -1.97 6.49 14.15
N LEU A 5 -3.06 6.23 13.42
CA LEU A 5 -3.46 4.93 12.92
C LEU A 5 -2.92 4.60 11.51
N ILE A 6 -2.16 5.49 10.88
CA ILE A 6 -1.61 5.26 9.54
C ILE A 6 -0.14 4.83 9.69
N PRO A 7 0.24 3.64 9.17
CA PRO A 7 1.63 3.19 9.20
C PRO A 7 2.57 4.17 8.51
N ASP A 8 3.82 4.24 8.97
CA ASP A 8 4.81 5.07 8.30
C ASP A 8 5.25 4.42 6.97
N ASN A 9 5.79 5.21 6.03
CA ASN A 9 6.39 4.71 4.78
C ASN A 9 7.90 4.92 4.82
N SER A 10 8.60 4.25 5.74
CA SER A 10 10.03 4.50 5.95
C SER A 10 10.91 4.06 4.78
N MET A 11 10.37 3.24 3.88
CA MET A 11 11.01 2.80 2.64
C MET A 11 10.65 3.65 1.42
N ASN A 12 9.85 4.70 1.59
CA ASN A 12 9.38 5.60 0.53
C ASN A 12 8.85 4.86 -0.72
N ILE A 13 8.14 3.74 -0.51
CA ILE A 13 7.62 2.94 -1.63
C ILE A 13 6.34 3.59 -2.12
N LYS A 14 6.28 3.86 -3.43
CA LYS A 14 5.10 4.40 -4.13
C LYS A 14 4.56 3.35 -5.09
N ILE A 15 3.31 2.93 -4.88
CA ILE A 15 2.68 1.93 -5.76
C ILE A 15 1.95 2.64 -6.92
N PRO A 16 2.25 2.33 -8.18
CA PRO A 16 1.61 3.00 -9.32
C PRO A 16 0.15 2.53 -9.51
N TYR A 17 -0.69 3.41 -10.07
CA TYR A 17 -2.11 3.13 -10.32
C TYR A 17 -2.32 1.85 -11.15
N GLN A 18 -1.54 1.67 -12.21
CA GLN A 18 -1.63 0.50 -13.09
C GLN A 18 -1.44 -0.83 -12.36
N PHE A 19 -0.57 -0.85 -11.33
CA PHE A 19 -0.40 -2.02 -10.49
C PHE A 19 -1.62 -2.23 -9.59
N LEU A 20 -2.13 -1.17 -8.96
CA LEU A 20 -3.30 -1.25 -8.08
C LEU A 20 -4.54 -1.72 -8.84
N HIS A 21 -4.83 -1.07 -9.98
CA HIS A 21 -5.97 -1.36 -10.85
C HIS A 21 -5.98 -2.82 -11.35
N ARG A 22 -4.80 -3.41 -11.60
CA ARG A 22 -4.69 -4.81 -12.03
C ARG A 22 -5.03 -5.82 -10.93
N HIS A 23 -4.78 -5.48 -9.67
CA HIS A 23 -4.78 -6.45 -8.58
C HIS A 23 -5.98 -6.33 -7.65
N ILE A 24 -6.62 -5.16 -7.59
CA ILE A 24 -7.76 -4.92 -6.72
C ILE A 24 -8.80 -4.02 -7.40
N ASP A 25 -10.04 -4.16 -6.96
CA ASP A 25 -11.07 -3.15 -7.18
C ASP A 25 -10.75 -1.94 -6.28
N LEU A 26 -10.06 -0.96 -6.86
CA LEU A 26 -9.54 0.22 -6.17
C LEU A 26 -10.68 1.20 -5.86
N LYS A 27 -11.02 1.37 -4.59
CA LYS A 27 -12.06 2.29 -4.11
C LYS A 27 -11.47 3.65 -3.72
N TRP A 28 -12.29 4.70 -3.74
CA TRP A 28 -11.88 6.04 -3.33
C TRP A 28 -11.33 6.12 -1.90
N ARG A 29 -11.86 5.30 -0.97
CA ARG A 29 -11.32 5.16 0.39
C ARG A 29 -9.89 4.60 0.41
N ASP A 30 -9.56 3.68 -0.50
CA ASP A 30 -8.23 3.08 -0.59
C ASP A 30 -7.22 4.15 -1.02
N ILE A 31 -7.57 4.95 -2.03
CA ILE A 31 -6.74 6.06 -2.53
C ILE A 31 -6.55 7.11 -1.44
N TYR A 32 -7.60 7.51 -0.74
CA TYR A 32 -7.47 8.48 0.33
C TYR A 32 -6.53 7.98 1.43
N PHE A 33 -6.65 6.72 1.84
CA PHE A 33 -5.73 6.11 2.81
C PHE A 33 -4.29 6.07 2.29
N GLY A 34 -4.10 5.67 1.02
CA GLY A 34 -2.79 5.63 0.38
C GLY A 34 -2.13 7.01 0.30
N LEU A 35 -2.88 8.07 0.01
CA LEU A 35 -2.36 9.44 -0.01
C LEU A 35 -1.97 9.93 1.38
N LEU A 36 -2.76 9.59 2.41
CA LEU A 36 -2.42 9.96 3.79
C LEU A 36 -1.18 9.22 4.31
N GLY A 37 -0.99 7.97 3.89
CA GLY A 37 0.21 7.18 4.21
C GLY A 37 1.41 7.46 3.30
N GLU A 38 1.25 8.35 2.31
CA GLU A 38 2.25 8.60 1.27
C GLU A 38 2.66 7.34 0.50
N TYR A 39 1.77 6.35 0.39
CA TYR A 39 1.98 5.09 -0.34
C TYR A 39 1.76 5.23 -1.85
N ILE A 40 1.10 6.31 -2.25
CA ILE A 40 0.82 6.69 -3.64
C ILE A 40 0.96 8.20 -3.77
N ASP A 41 1.04 8.65 -5.02
CA ASP A 41 1.00 10.07 -5.36
C ASP A 41 -0.37 10.47 -5.90
N SER A 42 -0.61 11.78 -5.96
CA SER A 42 -1.89 12.34 -6.45
C SER A 42 -2.24 11.90 -7.87
N ALA A 43 -1.26 11.54 -8.69
CA ALA A 43 -1.45 10.97 -10.03
C ALA A 43 -2.39 9.75 -9.99
N VAL A 44 -2.32 8.90 -8.96
CA VAL A 44 -3.18 7.71 -8.83
C VAL A 44 -4.66 8.07 -8.71
N ALA A 45 -4.98 9.16 -8.01
CA ALA A 45 -6.36 9.64 -7.90
C ALA A 45 -6.87 10.20 -9.23
N ILE A 46 -5.99 10.90 -9.96
CA ILE A 46 -6.30 11.47 -11.28
C ILE A 46 -6.52 10.35 -12.30
N GLU A 47 -5.62 9.37 -12.37
CA GLU A 47 -5.75 8.22 -13.27
C GLU A 47 -7.04 7.43 -13.01
N LYS A 48 -7.38 7.17 -11.73
CA LYS A 48 -8.66 6.54 -11.39
C LYS A 48 -9.87 7.38 -11.86
N ALA A 49 -9.81 8.70 -11.69
CA ALA A 49 -10.92 9.57 -12.08
C ALA A 49 -11.12 9.60 -13.60
N ILE A 50 -10.03 9.61 -14.36
CA ILE A 50 -10.07 9.50 -15.82
C ILE A 50 -10.67 8.17 -16.24
N ASP A 51 -10.24 7.06 -15.63
CA ASP A 51 -10.78 5.72 -15.91
C ASP A 51 -12.28 5.62 -15.60
N GLU A 52 -12.76 6.20 -14.50
CA GLU A 52 -14.20 6.23 -14.20
C GLU A 52 -14.99 7.10 -15.20
N LEU A 53 -14.43 8.22 -15.66
CA LEU A 53 -15.05 9.08 -16.68
C LEU A 53 -15.18 8.39 -18.04
N GLU A 54 -14.20 7.57 -18.41
CA GLU A 54 -14.20 6.85 -19.68
C GLU A 54 -15.18 5.68 -19.69
N ASN A 55 -15.47 5.09 -18.52
CA ASN A 55 -16.17 3.81 -18.42
C ASN A 55 -17.56 3.86 -17.75
N ALA A 56 -17.99 4.99 -17.16
CA ALA A 56 -19.28 5.10 -16.47
C ALA A 56 -20.18 6.20 -17.03
N ASP A 57 -21.47 5.88 -17.21
CA ASP A 57 -22.50 6.87 -17.53
C ASP A 57 -22.91 7.63 -16.25
N GLY A 58 -22.88 8.97 -16.30
CA GLY A 58 -23.39 9.82 -15.21
C GLY A 58 -22.43 10.03 -14.04
N VAL A 59 -21.16 10.32 -14.34
CA VAL A 59 -20.11 10.59 -13.36
C VAL A 59 -20.34 11.92 -12.61
N SER A 60 -20.00 11.96 -11.32
CA SER A 60 -20.18 13.15 -10.50
C SER A 60 -19.20 14.28 -10.86
N ASP A 61 -19.62 15.53 -10.63
CA ASP A 61 -18.78 16.72 -10.83
C ASP A 61 -17.48 16.67 -10.00
N THR A 62 -17.51 16.00 -8.84
CA THR A 62 -16.33 15.79 -7.99
C THR A 62 -15.29 14.90 -8.69
N ILE A 63 -15.71 13.81 -9.35
CA ILE A 63 -14.79 12.94 -10.10
C ILE A 63 -14.22 13.71 -11.31
N ALA A 64 -15.04 14.47 -12.03
CA ALA A 64 -14.57 15.33 -13.12
C ALA A 64 -13.54 16.36 -12.63
N SER A 65 -13.76 16.94 -11.43
CA SER A 65 -12.83 17.89 -10.81
C SER A 65 -11.49 17.26 -10.43
N ILE A 66 -11.49 15.99 -10.00
CA ILE A 66 -10.25 15.24 -9.73
C ILE A 66 -9.50 14.96 -11.04
N ALA A 67 -10.19 14.53 -12.10
CA ALA A 67 -9.56 14.18 -13.36
C ALA A 67 -8.79 15.34 -14.04
N ILE A 68 -9.24 16.58 -13.84
CA ILE A 68 -8.58 17.79 -14.38
C ILE A 68 -7.66 18.48 -13.37
N ALA A 69 -7.50 17.92 -12.16
CA ALA A 69 -6.67 18.52 -11.13
C ALA A 69 -5.17 18.42 -11.49
N SER A 70 -4.39 19.36 -10.98
CA SER A 70 -2.93 19.27 -11.02
C SER A 70 -2.45 18.27 -9.96
N GLU A 71 -1.51 17.40 -10.31
CA GLU A 71 -0.83 16.50 -9.36
C GLU A 71 -0.17 17.26 -8.19
N LYS A 72 0.19 18.53 -8.40
CA LYS A 72 0.78 19.39 -7.36
C LYS A 72 -0.24 19.84 -6.31
N ASP A 73 -1.54 19.73 -6.60
CA ASP A 73 -2.62 20.17 -5.72
C ASP A 73 -3.14 19.04 -4.82
N SER A 74 -2.22 18.26 -4.22
CA SER A 74 -2.56 17.08 -3.38
C SER A 74 -3.61 17.39 -2.30
N MET A 75 -3.52 18.55 -1.64
CA MET A 75 -4.48 18.94 -0.59
C MET A 75 -5.91 19.14 -1.14
N LYS A 76 -6.02 19.67 -2.35
CA LYS A 76 -7.30 19.86 -3.04
C LYS A 76 -7.89 18.52 -3.46
N ILE A 77 -7.06 17.63 -4.00
CA ILE A 77 -7.46 16.26 -4.34
C ILE A 77 -7.93 15.50 -3.10
N GLN A 78 -7.22 15.58 -1.98
CA GLN A 78 -7.65 14.98 -0.71
C GLN A 78 -9.01 15.52 -0.24
N THR A 79 -9.29 16.81 -0.47
CA THR A 79 -10.59 17.41 -0.14
C THR A 79 -11.70 16.83 -1.01
N TYR A 80 -11.50 16.69 -2.32
CA TYR A 80 -12.47 16.04 -3.21
C TYR A 80 -12.69 14.56 -2.85
N LEU A 81 -11.64 13.84 -2.48
CA LEU A 81 -11.77 12.45 -2.04
C LEU A 81 -12.65 12.31 -0.80
N LEU A 82 -12.59 13.26 0.14
CA LEU A 82 -13.47 13.27 1.31
C LEU A 82 -14.96 13.45 0.95
N GLU A 83 -15.27 14.12 -0.16
CA GLU A 83 -16.65 14.24 -0.67
C GLU A 83 -17.15 12.92 -1.28
N LEU A 84 -16.25 12.10 -1.84
CA LEU A 84 -16.57 10.81 -2.45
C LEU A 84 -16.68 9.66 -1.45
N ILE A 85 -16.16 9.85 -0.23
CA ILE A 85 -16.15 8.83 0.82
C ILE A 85 -17.35 9.06 1.75
N PRO A 86 -18.24 8.06 1.93
CA PRO A 86 -19.35 8.20 2.87
C PRO A 86 -18.88 8.59 4.27
N ASN A 87 -19.59 9.55 4.88
CA ASN A 87 -19.29 10.08 6.21
C ASN A 87 -19.14 8.96 7.24
N GLY A 88 -18.04 9.00 8.00
CA GLY A 88 -17.81 8.11 9.14
C GLY A 88 -17.04 6.82 8.84
N ILE A 89 -16.81 6.46 7.58
CA ILE A 89 -16.04 5.25 7.21
C ILE A 89 -14.59 5.34 7.69
N MET A 90 -13.96 6.52 7.61
CA MET A 90 -12.58 6.68 8.08
C MET A 90 -12.48 6.91 9.61
N ASN A 91 -13.60 6.91 10.33
CA ASN A 91 -13.64 7.19 11.77
C ASN A 91 -13.74 5.91 12.61
N GLN A 92 -13.97 4.74 12.00
CA GLN A 92 -14.02 3.47 12.71
C GLN A 92 -12.67 2.78 12.68
N GLN A 93 -12.22 2.32 13.86
CA GLN A 93 -10.94 1.63 14.00
C GLN A 93 -10.86 0.39 13.09
N LYS A 94 -11.97 -0.35 12.95
CA LYS A 94 -12.08 -1.54 12.10
C LYS A 94 -11.78 -1.24 10.63
N ASP A 95 -12.33 -0.17 10.09
CA ASP A 95 -12.15 0.21 8.68
C ASP A 95 -10.69 0.58 8.40
N VAL A 96 -10.02 1.21 9.37
CA VAL A 96 -8.60 1.52 9.29
C VAL A 96 -7.73 0.25 9.33
N TYR A 97 -8.06 -0.74 10.17
CA TYR A 97 -7.36 -2.03 10.17
C TYR A 97 -7.50 -2.76 8.83
N GLU A 98 -8.69 -2.79 8.24
CA GLU A 98 -8.91 -3.40 6.92
C GLU A 98 -8.05 -2.74 5.84
N LEU A 99 -8.05 -1.40 5.78
CA LEU A 99 -7.24 -0.63 4.84
C LEU A 99 -5.75 -0.88 5.05
N LYS A 100 -5.28 -0.86 6.30
CA LYS A 100 -3.90 -1.17 6.66
C LYS A 100 -3.48 -2.53 6.09
N TYR A 101 -4.25 -3.59 6.35
CA TYR A 101 -3.89 -4.93 5.91
C TYR A 101 -3.93 -5.07 4.39
N LYS A 102 -4.89 -4.42 3.74
CA LYS A 102 -4.96 -4.34 2.29
C LYS A 102 -3.73 -3.67 1.71
N TRP A 103 -3.26 -2.57 2.30
CA TRP A 103 -2.04 -1.89 1.85
C TRP A 103 -0.77 -2.69 2.11
N LEU A 104 -0.65 -3.37 3.26
CA LEU A 104 0.48 -4.28 3.51
C LEU A 104 0.54 -5.37 2.45
N TYR A 105 -0.59 -6.00 2.13
CA TYR A 105 -0.68 -6.97 1.04
C TYR A 105 -0.22 -6.39 -0.29
N LEU A 106 -0.70 -5.20 -0.67
CA LEU A 106 -0.34 -4.57 -1.94
C LEU A 106 1.16 -4.27 -2.02
N PHE A 107 1.77 -3.80 -0.93
CA PHE A 107 3.21 -3.57 -0.88
C PHE A 107 4.00 -4.88 -0.99
N LEU A 108 3.60 -5.91 -0.24
CA LEU A 108 4.27 -7.22 -0.30
C LEU A 108 4.11 -7.86 -1.68
N LEU A 109 2.96 -7.71 -2.33
CA LEU A 109 2.78 -8.20 -3.70
C LEU A 109 3.64 -7.41 -4.68
N TYR A 110 3.66 -6.08 -4.57
CA TYR A 110 4.45 -5.21 -5.43
C TYR A 110 5.94 -5.54 -5.33
N LEU A 111 6.47 -5.66 -4.11
CA LEU A 111 7.85 -6.04 -3.89
C LEU A 111 8.16 -7.46 -4.40
N TYR A 112 7.20 -8.39 -4.31
CA TYR A 112 7.38 -9.76 -4.80
C TYR A 112 7.47 -9.82 -6.33
N GLU A 113 6.59 -9.10 -7.03
CA GLU A 113 6.57 -9.08 -8.50
C GLU A 113 7.81 -8.41 -9.08
N ASN A 114 8.38 -7.43 -8.39
CA ASN A 114 9.55 -6.67 -8.86
C ASN A 114 10.88 -7.12 -8.21
N LYS A 115 10.90 -8.24 -7.46
CA LYS A 115 12.08 -8.68 -6.69
C LYS A 115 13.32 -9.02 -7.53
N GLU A 116 13.15 -9.28 -8.83
CA GLU A 116 14.22 -9.66 -9.76
C GLU A 116 14.79 -8.48 -10.56
N GLU A 117 14.14 -7.32 -10.53
CA GLU A 117 14.65 -6.11 -11.17
C GLU A 117 15.86 -5.62 -10.36
N GLN A 118 17.07 -5.89 -10.87
CA GLN A 118 18.36 -5.82 -10.17
C GLN A 118 18.82 -4.44 -9.67
N ASP A 119 17.97 -3.40 -9.71
CA ASP A 119 18.40 -2.01 -9.45
C ASP A 119 17.41 -1.21 -8.61
N TYR A 120 16.73 -1.83 -7.64
CA TYR A 120 16.32 -0.99 -6.51
C TYR A 120 17.60 -0.58 -5.77
N GLN A 121 18.13 0.61 -6.07
CA GLN A 121 18.79 1.39 -5.03
C GLN A 121 17.72 1.62 -3.96
N ILE A 122 17.71 0.73 -2.98
CA ILE A 122 16.71 0.75 -1.93
C ILE A 122 17.24 1.73 -0.89
N GLU A 123 16.81 2.97 -0.95
CA GLU A 123 17.09 3.92 0.12
C GLU A 123 15.87 4.01 1.04
N ARG A 124 16.13 4.07 2.34
CA ARG A 124 15.14 4.53 3.32
C ARG A 124 14.85 6.02 3.09
N SER A 125 13.77 6.51 3.68
CA SER A 125 13.43 7.94 3.66
C SER A 125 14.50 8.85 4.30
N ASP A 126 15.42 8.29 5.09
CA ASP A 126 16.57 8.98 5.67
C ASP A 126 17.86 8.88 4.82
N GLY A 127 17.79 8.23 3.64
CA GLY A 127 18.92 8.02 2.73
C GLY A 127 19.77 6.79 3.06
N THR A 128 19.39 5.97 4.04
CA THR A 128 20.11 4.73 4.34
C THR A 128 19.91 3.70 3.24
N GLU A 129 21.00 3.22 2.63
CA GLU A 129 20.96 2.10 1.69
C GLU A 129 20.54 0.80 2.38
N VAL A 130 19.64 0.06 1.74
CA VAL A 130 19.16 -1.26 2.16
C VAL A 130 19.62 -2.28 1.12
N PRO A 131 20.52 -3.19 1.49
CA PRO A 131 21.28 -4.00 0.54
C PRO A 131 20.47 -5.09 -0.17
N ASN A 132 19.27 -5.44 0.32
CA ASN A 132 18.46 -6.48 -0.31
C ASN A 132 16.95 -6.29 -0.11
N ILE A 133 16.18 -6.94 -0.99
CA ILE A 133 14.71 -6.88 -1.01
C ILE A 133 14.06 -7.37 0.28
N TYR A 134 14.70 -8.31 0.98
CA TYR A 134 14.11 -8.90 2.17
C TYR A 134 14.24 -8.03 3.41
N GLU A 135 15.31 -7.25 3.52
CA GLU A 135 15.39 -6.18 4.52
C GLU A 135 14.33 -5.11 4.25
N LYS A 136 14.00 -4.85 2.98
CA LYS A 136 12.89 -3.96 2.59
C LYS A 136 11.54 -4.50 3.09
N VAL A 137 11.31 -5.81 2.93
CA VAL A 137 10.13 -6.50 3.47
C VAL A 137 10.10 -6.43 5.00
N TYR A 138 11.23 -6.63 5.67
CA TYR A 138 11.32 -6.49 7.13
C TYR A 138 10.92 -5.08 7.60
N TRP A 139 11.49 -4.03 6.99
CA TRP A 139 11.17 -2.65 7.38
C TRP A 139 9.72 -2.28 7.08
N LEU A 140 9.20 -2.70 5.92
CA LEU A 140 7.78 -2.56 5.58
C LEU A 140 6.89 -3.24 6.63
N CYS A 141 7.13 -4.51 6.95
CA CYS A 141 6.36 -5.21 7.97
C CYS A 141 6.50 -4.53 9.34
N SER A 142 7.67 -3.99 9.68
CA SER A 142 7.91 -3.25 10.93
C SER A 142 7.07 -1.96 11.00
N ASP A 143 7.02 -1.19 9.91
CA ASP A 143 6.21 0.03 9.84
C ASP A 143 4.72 -0.28 10.06
N PHE A 144 4.25 -1.41 9.50
CA PHE A 144 2.89 -1.89 9.65
C PHE A 144 2.64 -2.65 10.97
N SER A 145 3.66 -3.11 11.68
CA SER A 145 3.50 -3.75 13.00
C SER A 145 3.61 -2.75 14.16
N ALA A 146 4.07 -1.52 13.90
CA ALA A 146 4.24 -0.49 14.91
C ALA A 146 2.91 0.16 15.32
N LYS A 147 2.83 0.66 16.56
CA LYS A 147 1.71 1.48 17.10
C LYS A 147 0.38 0.73 17.27
N ASP A 148 0.37 -0.32 18.10
CA ASP A 148 -0.84 -1.08 18.50
C ASP A 148 -1.51 -1.89 17.38
N PHE A 149 -0.67 -2.36 16.46
CA PHE A 149 -1.07 -2.89 15.19
C PHE A 149 -0.39 -4.23 14.97
N ASP A 150 -1.05 -5.32 15.31
CA ASP A 150 -0.51 -6.64 14.99
C ASP A 150 -0.48 -6.83 13.47
N LEU A 151 0.50 -7.62 13.00
CA LEU A 151 0.42 -8.15 11.64
C LEU A 151 -0.72 -9.16 11.59
N LEU A 152 -1.33 -9.32 10.42
CA LEU A 152 -2.18 -10.49 10.22
C LEU A 152 -1.32 -11.75 10.33
N GLU A 153 -1.90 -12.80 10.91
CA GLU A 153 -1.25 -14.11 11.08
C GLU A 153 -0.61 -14.61 9.78
N CYS A 154 -1.25 -14.37 8.63
CA CYS A 154 -0.70 -14.75 7.32
C CYS A 154 0.63 -14.07 6.97
N PHE A 155 0.93 -12.89 7.52
CA PHE A 155 2.17 -12.14 7.26
C PHE A 155 3.22 -12.28 8.37
N GLU A 156 2.88 -12.86 9.52
CA GLU A 156 3.86 -13.13 10.58
C GLU A 156 5.02 -14.02 10.13
N PRO A 157 4.82 -15.11 9.35
CA PRO A 157 5.90 -15.99 8.94
C PRO A 157 6.97 -15.27 8.11
N ILE A 158 6.56 -14.44 7.13
CA ILE A 158 7.50 -13.70 6.30
C ILE A 158 8.23 -12.62 7.12
N PHE A 159 7.56 -11.97 8.07
CA PHE A 159 8.21 -11.02 8.97
C PHE A 159 9.25 -11.68 9.88
N GLN A 160 8.92 -12.84 10.45
CA GLN A 160 9.83 -13.59 11.31
C GLN A 160 11.06 -14.10 10.55
N LEU A 161 10.89 -14.59 9.32
CA LEU A 161 12.01 -15.03 8.50
C LEU A 161 12.92 -13.86 8.11
N THR A 162 12.33 -12.75 7.67
CA THR A 162 13.11 -11.58 7.25
C THR A 162 13.86 -10.91 8.41
N SER A 163 13.30 -10.91 9.62
CA SER A 163 13.99 -10.42 10.82
C SER A 163 15.20 -11.25 11.26
N LYS A 164 15.28 -12.52 10.84
CA LYS A 164 16.34 -13.47 11.25
C LYS A 164 17.37 -13.75 10.16
N MET A 165 17.28 -13.05 9.03
CA MET A 165 18.04 -13.38 7.82
C MET A 165 19.56 -13.25 7.99
N THR A 166 20.02 -12.45 8.95
CA THR A 166 21.44 -12.31 9.30
C THR A 166 21.92 -13.32 10.34
N VAL A 167 21.01 -14.11 10.94
CA VAL A 167 21.28 -14.98 12.09
C VAL A 167 21.10 -16.47 11.76
N ILE A 168 20.26 -16.81 10.79
CA ILE A 168 19.94 -18.19 10.41
C ILE A 168 20.28 -18.40 8.93
N ALA A 169 20.83 -19.58 8.59
CA ALA A 169 21.05 -20.02 7.23
C ALA A 169 19.72 -20.36 6.52
N VAL A 170 18.85 -19.36 6.34
CA VAL A 170 17.64 -19.48 5.52
C VAL A 170 18.00 -19.12 4.09
N THR A 171 17.57 -19.93 3.14
CA THR A 171 17.79 -19.70 1.71
C THR A 171 16.78 -18.71 1.14
N ASN A 172 17.17 -18.00 0.08
CA ASN A 172 16.26 -17.13 -0.68
C ASN A 172 15.03 -17.90 -1.20
N GLU A 173 15.20 -19.17 -1.55
CA GLU A 173 14.12 -20.05 -2.01
C GLU A 173 13.07 -20.27 -0.92
N GLU A 174 13.50 -20.57 0.30
CA GLU A 174 12.60 -20.72 1.46
C GLU A 174 11.84 -19.42 1.76
N ILE A 175 12.54 -18.28 1.75
CA ILE A 175 11.89 -16.97 1.98
C ILE A 175 10.87 -16.68 0.90
N ASN A 176 11.21 -16.90 -0.38
CA ASN A 176 10.31 -16.66 -1.50
C ASN A 176 9.08 -17.58 -1.46
N SER A 177 9.25 -18.84 -1.03
CA SER A 177 8.15 -19.78 -0.87
C SER A 177 7.18 -19.32 0.22
N VAL A 178 7.69 -18.86 1.37
CA VAL A 178 6.85 -18.38 2.47
C VAL A 178 6.16 -17.07 2.10
N TRP A 179 6.87 -16.16 1.43
CA TRP A 179 6.29 -14.91 0.93
C TRP A 179 5.11 -15.16 0.00
N LEU A 180 5.28 -16.04 -1.00
CA LEU A 180 4.19 -16.38 -1.92
C LEU A 180 3.00 -16.99 -1.17
N SER A 181 3.24 -17.93 -0.26
CA SER A 181 2.17 -18.55 0.55
C SER A 181 1.41 -17.53 1.39
N SER A 182 2.10 -16.55 1.99
CA SER A 182 1.47 -15.46 2.75
C SER A 182 0.56 -14.59 1.87
N LEU A 183 1.00 -14.25 0.66
CA LEU A 183 0.23 -13.47 -0.31
C LEU A 183 -1.02 -14.24 -0.77
N GLU A 184 -0.87 -15.52 -1.10
CA GLU A 184 -1.97 -16.39 -1.49
C GLU A 184 -3.01 -16.48 -0.36
N GLN A 185 -2.58 -16.79 0.86
CA GLN A 185 -3.48 -16.88 2.02
C GLN A 185 -4.28 -15.60 2.22
N TYR A 186 -3.65 -14.42 2.16
CA TYR A 186 -4.35 -13.15 2.30
C TYR A 186 -5.40 -12.95 1.19
N LYS A 187 -5.00 -13.19 -0.07
CA LYS A 187 -5.89 -13.05 -1.22
C LYS A 187 -7.13 -13.93 -1.09
N GLU A 188 -6.96 -15.17 -0.61
CA GLU A 188 -8.08 -16.09 -0.44
C GLU A 188 -9.03 -15.71 0.69
N GLN A 189 -8.52 -15.14 1.78
CA GLN A 189 -9.30 -14.87 2.98
C GLN A 189 -9.96 -13.49 2.99
N TYR A 190 -9.37 -12.51 2.29
CA TYR A 190 -9.76 -11.10 2.45
C TYR A 190 -10.07 -10.36 1.15
N LEU A 191 -9.74 -10.90 -0.02
CA LEU A 191 -9.98 -10.25 -1.31
C LEU A 191 -10.99 -10.99 -2.23
N LYS A 192 -11.47 -12.17 -1.83
CA LYS A 192 -12.51 -12.93 -2.53
C LYS A 192 -13.92 -12.53 -2.10
#